data_AF-A0A2P5MZW1-F1
#
_entry.id   AF-A0A2P5MZW1-F1
#
_cell.length_a   1.000
_cell.length_b   1.000
_cell.length_c   1.000
_cell.angle_alpha   90.00
_cell.angle_beta   90.00
_cell.angle_gamma   90.00
#
_symmetry.space_group_name_H-M   'P 1'
#
loop_
_entity.id
_entity.type
_entity.pdbx_description
1 polymer ?
#
loop_
_entity_poly.entity_id
_entity_poly.type
_entity_poly.pdbx_seq_one_letter_code
_entity_poly.pdbx_strand_id
1 'polypeptide(L)'
;MSFVVEKIPQEELARPDADQIGFNLKLSTRWAVDHDRDAFIVLNRAEGGAYEGTQITDYYTLSWNNELIHIAADPLPKTFKEQGAVMSWRVHKLTLPEALQTQKDEVLQLIRDAFGAIGEFFNGKRFISVDVEFIGI
;
A
#
# COMPACT_ATOMS: atom_id res chain seq x y z
N MET A 1 -10.69 -13.31 2.36
CA MET A 1 -10.09 -12.78 3.61
C MET A 1 -9.28 -11.55 3.25
N SER A 2 -8.95 -10.68 4.20
CA SER A 2 -8.50 -9.31 3.92
C SER A 2 -7.26 -8.97 4.73
N PHE A 3 -6.42 -8.10 4.16
CA PHE A 3 -5.29 -7.50 4.86
C PHE A 3 -5.69 -6.94 6.23
N VAL A 4 -4.83 -7.14 7.22
CA VAL A 4 -4.92 -6.57 8.56
C VAL A 4 -3.72 -5.68 8.83
N VAL A 5 -3.94 -4.57 9.54
CA VAL A 5 -2.85 -3.70 9.96
C VAL A 5 -2.32 -4.19 11.29
N GLU A 6 -1.01 -4.41 11.35
CA GLU A 6 -0.31 -4.79 12.57
C GLU A 6 1.09 -4.16 12.61
N LYS A 7 1.75 -4.29 13.77
CA LYS A 7 3.13 -3.86 13.93
C LYS A 7 4.05 -4.87 13.25
N ILE A 8 5.05 -4.38 12.52
CA ILE A 8 6.05 -5.25 11.88
C ILE A 8 6.82 -6.01 12.98
N PRO A 9 6.87 -7.35 12.94
CA PRO A 9 7.65 -8.16 13.89
C PRO A 9 9.14 -7.81 13.86
N GLN A 10 9.85 -8.02 14.97
CA GLN A 10 11.30 -7.73 15.02
C GLN A 10 12.10 -8.67 14.11
N GLU A 11 11.62 -9.90 13.96
CA GLU A 11 12.20 -10.93 13.11
C GLU A 11 12.21 -10.51 11.64
N GLU A 12 11.12 -9.90 11.17
CA GLU A 12 11.00 -9.39 9.80
C GLU A 12 11.97 -8.23 9.53
N LEU A 13 12.15 -7.35 10.51
CA LEU A 13 13.11 -6.24 10.44
C LEU A 13 14.56 -6.71 10.47
N ALA A 14 14.82 -7.91 10.98
CA ALA A 14 16.14 -8.51 11.05
C ALA A 14 16.48 -9.37 9.82
N ARG A 15 15.56 -9.51 8.87
CA ARG A 15 15.80 -10.30 7.66
C ARG A 15 16.91 -9.70 6.80
N PRO A 16 17.76 -10.52 6.15
CA PRO A 16 18.81 -10.01 5.25
C PRO A 16 18.31 -9.17 4.07
N ASP A 17 17.05 -9.39 3.66
CA ASP A 17 16.38 -8.67 2.57
C ASP A 17 15.51 -7.50 3.05
N ALA A 18 15.50 -7.18 4.34
CA ALA A 18 14.72 -6.08 4.93
C ALA A 18 14.95 -4.73 4.20
N ASP A 19 16.19 -4.45 3.82
CA ASP A 19 16.56 -3.24 3.06
C ASP A 19 15.98 -3.25 1.64
N GLN A 20 15.88 -4.42 0.99
CA GLN A 20 15.30 -4.58 -0.35
C GLN A 20 13.78 -4.44 -0.34
N ILE A 21 13.15 -4.97 0.71
CA ILE A 21 11.71 -4.78 0.99
C ILE A 21 11.41 -3.29 1.20
N GLY A 22 12.37 -2.54 1.73
CA GLY A 22 12.26 -1.10 1.94
C GLY A 22 11.69 -0.75 3.32
N PHE A 23 11.88 -1.61 4.33
CA PHE A 23 11.43 -1.33 5.70
C PHE A 23 12.05 -0.05 6.25
N ASN A 24 11.32 1.05 6.13
CA ASN A 24 11.74 2.34 6.63
C ASN A 24 11.04 2.64 7.97
N LEU A 25 11.67 2.21 9.06
CA LEU A 25 11.16 2.40 10.42
C LEU A 25 10.94 3.86 10.82
N LYS A 26 11.52 4.83 10.09
CA LYS A 26 11.25 6.26 10.31
C LYS A 26 9.88 6.69 9.79
N LEU A 27 9.31 5.94 8.85
CA LEU A 27 8.05 6.27 8.19
C LEU A 27 6.90 5.39 8.66
N SER A 28 7.15 4.10 8.86
CA SER A 28 6.15 3.20 9.42
C SER A 28 6.79 2.10 10.25
N THR A 29 6.16 1.84 11.40
CA THR A 29 6.41 0.65 12.22
C THR A 29 5.33 -0.42 12.01
N ARG A 30 4.45 -0.19 11.03
CA ARG A 30 3.30 -1.02 10.70
C ARG A 30 3.32 -1.41 9.23
N TRP A 31 2.73 -2.56 8.97
CA TRP A 31 2.40 -3.03 7.63
C TRP A 31 0.91 -3.35 7.57
N ALA A 32 0.41 -3.56 6.36
CA ALA A 32 -0.80 -4.34 6.19
C ALA A 32 -0.39 -5.72 5.68
N VAL A 33 -0.86 -6.79 6.32
CA VAL A 33 -0.50 -8.18 6.02
C VAL A 33 -1.74 -9.03 5.76
N ASP A 34 -1.63 -9.95 4.82
CA ASP A 34 -2.57 -11.04 4.57
C ASP A 34 -1.83 -12.37 4.80
N HIS A 35 -2.10 -12.99 5.95
CA HIS A 35 -1.45 -14.23 6.38
C HIS A 35 -1.82 -15.44 5.54
N ASP A 36 -2.99 -15.44 4.88
CA ASP A 36 -3.42 -16.58 4.06
C ASP A 36 -2.69 -16.62 2.73
N ARG A 37 -2.38 -15.44 2.18
CA ARG A 37 -1.69 -15.26 0.90
C ARG A 37 -0.18 -15.05 1.06
N ASP A 38 0.32 -15.07 2.30
CA ASP A 38 1.71 -14.71 2.63
C ASP A 38 2.13 -13.41 1.93
N ALA A 39 1.29 -12.38 2.08
CA ALA A 39 1.45 -11.10 1.40
C ALA A 39 1.48 -9.95 2.41
N PHE A 40 2.32 -8.95 2.18
CA PHE A 40 2.34 -7.76 3.01
C PHE A 40 2.73 -6.51 2.23
N ILE A 41 2.27 -5.35 2.68
CA ILE A 41 2.59 -4.05 2.10
C ILE A 41 3.15 -3.08 3.14
N VAL A 42 4.19 -2.35 2.74
CA VAL A 42 4.85 -1.33 3.56
C VAL A 42 5.01 -0.02 2.82
N LEU A 43 4.97 1.08 3.58
CA LEU A 43 5.29 2.42 3.10
C LEU A 43 6.80 2.64 3.21
N ASN A 44 7.48 2.84 2.07
CA ASN A 44 8.93 2.97 2.00
C ASN A 44 9.40 4.43 2.09
N ARG A 45 8.62 5.33 1.47
CA ARG A 45 8.86 6.78 1.39
C ARG A 45 7.61 7.53 0.98
N ALA A 46 7.53 8.77 1.39
CA ALA A 46 6.56 9.75 0.92
C ALA A 46 7.34 10.96 0.36
N GLU A 47 6.94 11.44 -0.81
CA GLU A 47 7.51 12.63 -1.45
C GLU A 47 6.43 13.70 -1.63
N GLY A 48 6.80 14.98 -1.53
CA GLY A 48 5.85 16.10 -1.62
C GLY A 48 5.21 16.47 -0.28
N GLY A 49 4.12 17.26 -0.32
CA GLY A 49 3.33 17.67 0.85
C GLY A 49 3.98 18.68 1.81
N ALA A 50 5.26 19.05 1.62
CA ALA A 50 5.96 19.99 2.49
C ALA A 50 5.44 21.44 2.37
N TYR A 51 4.76 21.76 1.27
CA TYR A 51 4.17 23.07 1.00
C TYR A 51 2.74 22.93 0.49
N GLU A 52 1.92 23.93 0.76
CA GLU A 52 0.55 24.01 0.25
C GLU A 52 0.53 23.90 -1.28
N GLY A 53 -0.36 23.06 -1.82
CA GLY A 53 -0.47 22.82 -3.26
C GLY A 53 0.52 21.80 -3.84
N THR A 54 1.42 21.22 -3.04
CA THR A 54 2.29 20.13 -3.51
C THR A 54 1.61 18.77 -3.31
N GLN A 55 1.46 18.01 -4.40
CA GLN A 55 0.90 16.66 -4.38
C GLN A 55 1.81 15.74 -3.56
N ILE A 56 1.21 14.95 -2.67
CA ILE A 56 1.91 13.86 -1.98
C ILE A 56 1.90 12.64 -2.88
N THR A 57 3.04 11.97 -2.99
CA THR A 57 3.16 10.64 -3.59
C THR A 57 3.79 9.70 -2.57
N ASP A 58 3.05 8.64 -2.24
CA ASP A 58 3.51 7.58 -1.37
C ASP A 58 4.03 6.40 -2.21
N TYR A 59 5.16 5.87 -1.78
CA TYR A 59 5.82 4.74 -2.42
C TYR A 59 5.75 3.52 -1.52
N TYR A 60 5.11 2.47 -2.01
CA TYR A 60 4.91 1.22 -1.29
C TYR A 60 5.67 0.06 -1.94
N THR A 61 6.06 -0.92 -1.12
CA THR A 61 6.44 -2.26 -1.58
C THR A 61 5.38 -3.24 -1.10
N LEU A 62 4.81 -4.00 -2.02
CA LEU A 62 3.96 -5.15 -1.75
C LEU A 62 4.78 -6.42 -2.03
N SER A 63 4.96 -7.26 -1.03
CA SER A 63 5.54 -8.59 -1.19
C SER A 63 4.42 -9.62 -1.35
N TRP A 64 4.54 -10.48 -2.36
CA TRP A 64 3.62 -11.60 -2.60
C TRP A 64 4.30 -12.66 -3.46
N ASN A 65 4.10 -13.94 -3.17
CA ASN A 65 4.72 -15.06 -3.89
C ASN A 65 6.25 -14.95 -4.03
N ASN A 66 6.93 -14.46 -2.99
CA ASN A 66 8.38 -14.19 -2.99
C ASN A 66 8.85 -13.15 -4.02
N GLU A 67 7.92 -12.34 -4.52
CA GLU A 67 8.17 -11.27 -5.48
C GLU A 67 7.85 -9.91 -4.83
N LEU A 68 8.56 -8.86 -5.27
CA LEU A 68 8.36 -7.50 -4.80
C LEU A 68 7.72 -6.64 -5.88
N ILE A 69 6.59 -6.04 -5.54
CA ILE A 69 5.83 -5.14 -6.40
C ILE A 69 5.98 -3.72 -5.86
N HIS A 70 6.51 -2.81 -6.68
CA HIS A 70 6.67 -1.41 -6.29
C HIS A 70 5.52 -0.56 -6.82
N ILE A 71 4.95 0.25 -5.94
CA ILE A 71 3.75 1.04 -6.19
C ILE A 71 4.04 2.50 -5.86
N ALA A 72 3.74 3.42 -6.78
CA ALA A 72 3.62 4.84 -6.45
C ALA A 72 2.15 5.24 -6.53
N ALA A 73 1.64 5.78 -5.43
CA ALA A 73 0.25 6.13 -5.28
C ALA A 73 0.07 7.50 -4.63
N ASP A 74 -0.89 8.26 -5.14
CA ASP A 74 -1.24 9.57 -4.62
C ASP A 74 -2.54 9.47 -3.82
N PRO A 75 -2.58 9.92 -2.55
CA PRO A 75 -3.83 10.08 -1.85
C PRO A 75 -4.60 11.25 -2.48
N LEU A 76 -5.87 11.02 -2.78
CA LEU A 76 -6.77 12.05 -3.30
C LEU A 76 -7.56 12.72 -2.16
N PRO A 77 -8.12 13.91 -2.39
CA PRO A 77 -9.02 14.54 -1.43
C PRO A 77 -10.15 13.59 -1.03
N LYS A 78 -10.39 13.50 0.29
CA LYS A 78 -11.47 12.69 0.84
C LYS A 78 -12.82 13.20 0.35
N THR A 79 -13.72 12.27 0.05
CA THR A 79 -15.11 12.59 -0.27
C THR A 79 -15.99 12.22 0.91
N PHE A 80 -16.93 13.09 1.30
CA PHE A 80 -17.87 12.83 2.39
C PHE A 80 -19.24 12.51 1.83
N LYS A 81 -19.78 11.35 2.20
CA LYS A 81 -21.15 10.90 1.90
C LYS A 81 -21.95 10.87 3.20
N GLU A 82 -23.27 10.73 3.09
CA GLU A 82 -24.16 10.62 4.27
C GLU A 82 -23.74 9.49 5.22
N GLN A 83 -23.19 8.40 4.69
CA GLN A 83 -22.78 7.22 5.47
C GLN A 83 -21.39 7.36 6.10
N GLY A 84 -20.57 8.33 5.65
CA GLY A 84 -19.21 8.54 6.15
C GLY A 84 -18.21 8.99 5.08
N ALA A 85 -16.93 8.95 5.43
CA ALA A 85 -15.83 9.38 4.57
C ALA A 85 -15.36 8.27 3.64
N VAL A 86 -15.10 8.63 2.38
CA VAL A 86 -14.46 7.81 1.36
C VAL A 86 -13.02 8.31 1.16
N MET A 87 -12.07 7.39 1.23
CA MET A 87 -10.69 7.63 0.84
C MET A 87 -10.49 7.16 -0.60
N SER A 88 -9.76 7.92 -1.40
CA SER A 88 -9.43 7.50 -2.76
C SER A 88 -7.93 7.59 -2.98
N TRP A 89 -7.38 6.59 -3.66
CA TRP A 89 -5.97 6.49 -4.01
C TRP A 89 -5.81 6.37 -5.52
N ARG A 90 -4.83 7.08 -6.06
CA ARG A 90 -4.45 6.99 -7.47
C ARG A 90 -3.11 6.30 -7.61
N VAL A 91 -3.11 5.08 -8.12
CA VAL A 91 -1.88 4.37 -8.50
C VAL A 91 -1.50 4.79 -9.92
N HIS A 92 -0.37 5.49 -10.05
CA HIS A 92 0.13 5.99 -11.34
C HIS A 92 1.43 5.31 -11.79
N LYS A 93 2.08 4.55 -10.91
CA LYS A 93 3.22 3.72 -11.28
C LYS A 93 3.13 2.37 -10.58
N LEU A 94 3.25 1.32 -11.37
CA LEU A 94 3.31 -0.06 -10.92
C LEU A 94 4.48 -0.75 -11.60
N THR A 95 5.39 -1.32 -10.81
CA THR A 95 6.50 -2.13 -11.32
C THR A 95 6.28 -3.56 -10.89
N LEU A 96 5.91 -4.40 -11.87
CA LEU A 96 5.68 -5.83 -11.68
C LEU A 96 6.90 -6.62 -12.14
N PRO A 97 7.35 -7.62 -11.36
CA PRO A 97 8.33 -8.58 -11.85
C PRO A 97 7.72 -9.44 -12.96
N GLU A 98 8.57 -9.94 -13.86
CA GLU A 98 8.15 -10.73 -15.02
C GLU A 98 7.31 -11.95 -14.63
N ALA A 99 7.66 -12.59 -13.50
CA ALA A 99 6.96 -13.75 -12.95
C ALA A 99 5.47 -13.49 -12.63
N LEU A 100 5.08 -12.24 -12.40
CA LEU A 100 3.72 -11.85 -12.05
C LEU A 100 2.94 -11.22 -13.21
N GLN A 101 3.52 -11.08 -14.40
CA GLN A 101 2.81 -10.43 -15.52
C GLN A 101 1.54 -11.17 -15.95
N THR A 102 1.55 -12.50 -15.92
CA THR A 102 0.38 -13.33 -16.22
C THR A 102 -0.69 -13.28 -15.13
N GLN A 103 -0.33 -12.81 -13.93
CA GLN A 103 -1.20 -12.68 -12.75
C GLN A 103 -1.57 -11.22 -12.48
N LYS A 104 -1.46 -10.34 -13.49
CA LYS A 104 -1.70 -8.88 -13.33
C LYS A 104 -3.02 -8.58 -12.63
N ASP A 105 -4.12 -9.21 -13.02
CA ASP A 105 -5.44 -8.92 -12.44
C ASP A 105 -5.51 -9.30 -10.95
N GLU A 106 -4.88 -10.41 -10.56
CA GLU A 106 -4.77 -10.84 -9.17
C GLU A 106 -3.93 -9.85 -8.36
N VAL A 107 -2.82 -9.38 -8.92
CA VAL A 107 -2.00 -8.33 -8.29
C VAL A 107 -2.80 -7.04 -8.10
N LEU A 108 -3.57 -6.60 -9.10
CA LEU A 108 -4.39 -5.40 -8.97
C LEU A 108 -5.46 -5.56 -7.88
N GLN A 109 -6.06 -6.74 -7.76
CA GLN A 109 -6.99 -7.03 -6.67
C GLN A 109 -6.28 -7.04 -5.31
N LEU A 110 -5.10 -7.64 -5.23
CA LEU A 110 -4.29 -7.67 -4.02
C LEU A 110 -3.94 -6.24 -3.55
N ILE A 111 -3.58 -5.35 -4.47
CA ILE A 111 -3.33 -3.94 -4.20
C ILE A 111 -4.60 -3.25 -3.67
N ARG A 112 -5.78 -3.50 -4.27
CA ARG A 112 -7.05 -2.94 -3.77
C ARG A 112 -7.33 -3.38 -2.34
N ASP A 113 -7.16 -4.67 -2.05
CA ASP A 113 -7.38 -5.22 -0.70
C ASP A 113 -6.40 -4.60 0.31
N ALA A 114 -5.14 -4.47 -0.08
CA ALA A 114 -4.06 -3.89 0.73
C ALA A 114 -4.33 -2.42 1.07
N PHE A 115 -4.65 -1.60 0.06
CA PHE A 115 -5.03 -0.20 0.26
C PHE A 115 -6.32 -0.06 1.05
N GLY A 116 -7.25 -0.99 0.91
CA GLY A 116 -8.44 -1.12 1.76
C GLY A 116 -8.11 -1.20 3.25
N ALA A 117 -7.05 -1.93 3.61
CA ALA A 117 -6.57 -2.00 4.99
C ALA A 117 -5.75 -0.76 5.39
N ILE A 118 -4.91 -0.24 4.49
CA ILE A 118 -4.06 0.94 4.74
C ILE A 118 -4.92 2.19 5.00
N GLY A 119 -5.92 2.46 4.15
CA GLY A 119 -6.73 3.69 4.24
C GLY A 119 -5.87 4.95 4.31
N GLU A 120 -5.91 5.62 5.46
CA GLU A 120 -5.02 6.73 5.81
C GLU A 120 -4.30 6.38 7.12
N PHE A 121 -2.97 6.58 7.18
CA PHE A 121 -2.12 6.25 8.33
C PHE A 121 -2.29 4.80 8.85
N PHE A 122 -2.48 3.84 7.94
CA PHE A 122 -2.75 2.44 8.27
C PHE A 122 -4.03 2.26 9.13
N ASN A 123 -5.10 2.96 8.75
CA ASN A 123 -6.43 2.85 9.37
C ASN A 123 -7.56 2.91 8.32
N GLY A 124 -7.65 1.88 7.48
CA GLY A 124 -8.74 1.69 6.51
C GLY A 124 -10.13 1.68 7.12
N LYS A 125 -10.28 1.12 8.32
CA LYS A 125 -11.57 0.98 9.02
C LYS A 125 -12.25 2.31 9.38
N ARG A 126 -11.53 3.43 9.31
CA ARG A 126 -12.11 4.78 9.50
C ARG A 126 -13.00 5.20 8.34
N PHE A 127 -12.84 4.59 7.17
CA PHE A 127 -13.55 4.93 5.95
C PHE A 127 -14.65 3.92 5.66
N ILE A 128 -15.74 4.37 5.06
CA ILE A 128 -16.79 3.46 4.59
C ILE A 128 -16.36 2.71 3.33
N SER A 129 -15.48 3.31 2.54
CA SER A 129 -14.79 2.67 1.43
C SER A 129 -13.42 3.33 1.21
N VAL A 130 -12.50 2.51 0.68
CA VAL A 130 -11.24 2.97 0.13
C VAL A 130 -11.24 2.58 -1.33
N ASP A 131 -11.25 3.57 -2.21
CA ASP A 131 -11.33 3.37 -3.64
C ASP A 131 -9.92 3.50 -4.24
N VAL A 132 -9.53 2.59 -5.12
CA VAL A 132 -8.22 2.62 -5.78
C VAL A 132 -8.42 2.71 -7.28
N GLU A 133 -7.96 3.82 -7.86
CA GLU A 133 -7.89 4.01 -9.31
C GLU A 133 -6.48 3.72 -9.81
N PHE A 134 -6.41 3.09 -10.99
CA PHE A 134 -5.16 2.76 -11.65
C PHE A 134 -5.08 3.54 -12.96
N ILE A 135 -4.02 4.33 -13.15
CA ILE A 135 -3.86 5.22 -14.31
C ILE A 135 -2.53 4.94 -15.00
N GLY A 136 -2.59 4.60 -16.28
CA GLY A 136 -1.39 4.46 -17.12
C GLY A 136 -0.50 3.25 -16.79
N ILE A 137 -1.10 2.16 -16.28
CA ILE A 137 -0.41 0.92 -15.86
C ILE A 137 -0.68 -0.29 -16.77
#